data_AF-A0A358M667-F1
#
_entry.id   AF-A0A358M667-F1
#
_cell.length_a   1.000
_cell.length_b   1.000
_cell.length_c   1.000
_cell.angle_alpha   90.00
_cell.angle_beta   90.00
_cell.angle_gamma   90.00
#
_symmetry.space_group_name_H-M   'P 1'
#
loop_
_entity.id
_entity.type
_entity.pdbx_description
1 polymer ?
#
loop_
_entity_poly.entity_id
_entity_poly.type
_entity_poly.pdbx_seq_one_letter_code
_entity_poly.pdbx_strand_id
1 'polypeptide(L)'
;MLQLLKRQSPGRIIALGFALVILLGSVLLSLPCSIQDGVTVRYIDALYTSTSAVCVTGLIAIDAGDTFTPLGQFFLGALIQIGGLGVTAVGVGVILAMGKKINLKGRNIIREAMNLDSGKGTV
;
A
#
# COMPACT_ATOMS: atom_id res chain seq x y z
N MET A 1 5.27 12.61 17.94
CA MET A 1 5.29 11.99 16.60
C MET A 1 4.23 12.56 15.65
N LEU A 2 2.95 12.70 16.06
CA LEU A 2 1.84 13.15 15.19
C LEU A 2 1.85 14.63 14.74
N GLN A 3 2.65 15.51 15.37
CA GLN A 3 2.64 16.94 15.02
C GLN A 3 3.46 17.29 13.75
N LEU A 4 4.48 16.49 13.40
CA LEU A 4 5.32 16.72 12.21
C LEU A 4 4.56 16.51 10.88
N LEU A 5 3.55 15.65 10.89
CA LEU A 5 2.73 15.33 9.72
C LEU A 5 1.69 16.41 9.40
N LYS A 6 1.44 17.35 10.33
CA LYS A 6 0.39 18.37 10.19
C LYS A 6 0.72 19.45 9.17
N ARG A 7 1.99 19.56 8.74
CA ARG A 7 2.53 20.61 7.86
C ARG A 7 3.01 20.09 6.49
N GLN A 8 2.76 18.83 6.16
CA GLN A 8 3.22 18.19 4.92
C GLN A 8 2.10 18.15 3.87
N SER A 9 2.47 18.26 2.59
CA SER A 9 1.51 18.22 1.48
C SER A 9 0.76 16.87 1.44
N PRO A 10 -0.49 16.84 0.97
CA PRO A 10 -1.28 15.60 0.86
C PRO A 10 -0.54 14.47 0.15
N GLY A 11 0.17 14.79 -0.95
CA GLY A 11 0.98 13.81 -1.68
C GLY A 11 2.11 13.20 -0.84
N ARG A 12 2.74 13.98 0.06
CA ARG A 12 3.78 13.44 0.94
C ARG A 12 3.20 12.50 1.99
N ILE A 13 2.01 12.78 2.52
CA ILE A 13 1.32 11.89 3.47
C ILE A 13 1.00 10.55 2.81
N ILE A 14 0.50 10.60 1.58
CA ILE A 14 0.20 9.41 0.78
C ILE A 14 1.47 8.60 0.51
N ALA A 15 2.54 9.24 0.03
CA ALA A 15 3.81 8.58 -0.24
C ALA A 15 4.41 7.91 1.02
N LEU A 16 4.32 8.59 2.17
CA LEU A 16 4.81 8.05 3.44
C LEU A 16 3.97 6.86 3.92
N GLY A 17 2.65 6.92 3.76
CA GLY A 17 1.76 5.79 4.04
C GLY A 17 2.09 4.57 3.17
N PHE A 18 2.32 4.80 1.88
CA PHE A 18 2.72 3.75 0.94
C PHE A 18 4.06 3.12 1.31
N ALA A 19 5.07 3.95 1.59
CA ALA A 19 6.38 3.48 2.03
C ALA A 19 6.26 2.64 3.32
N LEU A 20 5.41 3.06 4.26
CA LEU A 20 5.19 2.33 5.52
C LEU A 20 4.55 0.95 5.26
N VAL A 21 3.52 0.88 4.42
CA VAL A 21 2.87 -0.40 4.05
C VAL A 21 3.85 -1.34 3.34
N ILE A 22 4.64 -0.83 2.39
CA ILE A 22 5.67 -1.60 1.68
C ILE A 22 6.72 -2.13 2.65
N LEU A 23 7.21 -1.30 3.56
CA LEU A 23 8.21 -1.72 4.55
C LEU A 23 7.63 -2.77 5.50
N LEU A 24 6.42 -2.58 6.03
CA LEU A 24 5.76 -3.57 6.86
C LEU A 24 5.53 -4.89 6.11
N GLY A 25 5.07 -4.81 4.87
CA GLY A 25 4.89 -5.98 4.00
C GLY A 25 6.19 -6.73 3.76
N SER A 26 7.28 -6.02 3.44
CA SER A 26 8.60 -6.62 3.24
C SER A 26 9.10 -7.37 4.47
N VAL A 27 8.87 -6.81 5.67
CA VAL A 27 9.21 -7.47 6.93
C VAL A 27 8.36 -8.72 7.09
N LEU A 28 7.02 -8.63 6.93
CA LEU A 28 6.10 -9.77 7.02
C LEU A 28 6.50 -10.93 6.09
N LEU A 29 6.86 -10.64 4.83
CA LEU A 29 7.28 -11.66 3.87
C LEU A 29 8.67 -12.23 4.16
N SER A 30 9.53 -11.48 4.84
CA SER A 30 10.87 -11.95 5.24
C SER A 30 10.89 -12.80 6.51
N LEU A 31 9.77 -12.92 7.22
CA LEU A 31 9.70 -13.78 8.41
C LEU A 31 9.83 -15.27 8.03
N PRO A 32 10.47 -16.09 8.87
CA PRO A 32 10.62 -17.53 8.62
C PRO A 32 9.28 -18.27 8.55
N CYS A 33 8.20 -17.75 9.14
CA CYS A 33 6.86 -18.35 9.01
C CYS A 33 6.23 -18.14 7.62
N SER A 34 6.72 -17.16 6.86
CA SER A 34 6.23 -16.83 5.52
C SER A 34 6.99 -17.59 4.43
N ILE A 35 8.18 -18.11 4.72
CA ILE A 35 9.09 -18.74 3.75
C ILE A 35 9.04 -20.25 3.90
N GLN A 36 9.00 -20.99 2.80
CA GLN A 36 9.05 -22.46 2.83
C GLN A 36 10.39 -22.97 3.38
N ASP A 37 10.34 -24.11 4.08
CA ASP A 37 11.53 -24.76 4.63
C ASP A 37 12.51 -25.14 3.51
N GLY A 38 13.77 -24.73 3.66
CA GLY A 38 14.83 -24.98 2.68
C GLY A 38 14.98 -23.89 1.62
N VAL A 39 14.11 -22.89 1.57
CA VAL A 39 14.23 -21.74 0.66
C VAL A 39 14.88 -20.56 1.39
N THR A 40 15.86 -19.91 0.74
CA THR A 40 16.49 -18.71 1.26
C THR A 40 16.07 -17.50 0.43
N VAL A 41 15.44 -16.53 1.08
CA VAL A 41 14.98 -15.29 0.45
C VAL A 41 15.88 -14.15 0.91
N ARG A 42 16.49 -13.43 -0.03
CA ARG A 42 17.21 -12.20 0.33
C ARG A 42 16.19 -11.11 0.64
N TYR A 43 16.48 -10.28 1.63
CA TYR A 43 15.58 -9.20 2.02
C TYR A 43 15.22 -8.25 0.85
N ILE A 44 16.15 -8.03 -0.08
CA ILE A 44 15.90 -7.19 -1.26
C ILE A 44 14.82 -7.78 -2.18
N ASP A 45 14.73 -9.10 -2.28
CA ASP A 45 13.73 -9.78 -3.12
C ASP A 45 12.35 -9.72 -2.45
N ALA A 46 12.30 -9.84 -1.11
CA ALA A 46 11.09 -9.64 -0.32
C ALA A 46 10.58 -8.19 -0.40
N LEU A 47 11.49 -7.21 -0.32
CA LEU A 47 11.16 -5.79 -0.48
C LEU A 47 10.63 -5.48 -1.89
N TYR A 48 11.27 -6.02 -2.92
CA TYR A 48 10.81 -5.88 -4.30
C TYR A 48 9.43 -6.49 -4.50
N THR A 49 9.23 -7.71 -4.00
CA THR A 49 7.96 -8.43 -4.09
C THR A 49 6.84 -7.68 -3.37
N SER A 50 7.10 -7.17 -2.16
CA SER A 50 6.15 -6.35 -1.42
C SER A 50 5.81 -5.05 -2.15
N THR A 51 6.81 -4.37 -2.74
CA THR A 51 6.61 -3.15 -3.53
C THR A 51 5.73 -3.44 -4.74
N SER A 52 6.03 -4.50 -5.49
CA SER A 52 5.27 -4.88 -6.68
C SER A 52 3.82 -5.27 -6.37
N ALA A 53 3.60 -5.96 -5.25
CA ALA A 53 2.28 -6.31 -4.76
C ALA A 53 1.45 -5.07 -4.40
N VAL A 54 2.02 -4.15 -3.62
CA VAL A 54 1.32 -2.92 -3.19
C VAL A 54 1.08 -1.96 -4.36
N CYS A 55 2.00 -1.91 -5.34
CA CYS A 55 1.82 -1.13 -6.56
C CYS A 55 0.98 -1.85 -7.63
N VAL A 56 0.61 -3.11 -7.39
CA VAL A 56 -0.15 -3.97 -8.32
C VAL A 56 0.49 -4.03 -9.71
N THR A 57 1.82 -4.08 -9.76
CA THR A 57 2.57 -4.10 -11.04
C THR A 57 2.70 -5.50 -11.63
N GLY A 58 2.49 -6.56 -10.83
CA GLY A 58 2.55 -7.95 -11.29
C GLY A 58 3.96 -8.49 -11.56
N LEU A 59 5.01 -7.76 -11.16
CA LEU A 59 6.40 -8.20 -11.30
C LEU A 59 6.81 -9.06 -10.10
N ILE A 60 7.38 -10.23 -10.35
CA ILE A 60 7.84 -11.18 -9.31
C ILE A 60 9.36 -11.36 -9.45
N ALA A 61 10.11 -11.09 -8.37
CA ALA A 61 11.56 -11.33 -8.32
C ALA A 61 11.90 -12.79 -7.97
N ILE A 62 10.96 -13.47 -7.31
CA ILE A 62 11.04 -14.85 -6.84
C ILE A 62 9.68 -15.51 -7.06
N ASP A 63 9.66 -16.82 -7.31
CA ASP A 63 8.42 -17.56 -7.51
C ASP A 63 7.64 -17.64 -6.19
N ALA A 64 6.47 -17.00 -6.14
CA ALA A 64 5.66 -16.94 -4.93
C ALA A 64 5.02 -18.29 -4.55
N GLY A 65 4.85 -19.20 -5.52
CA GLY A 65 4.30 -20.53 -5.29
C GLY A 65 5.27 -21.43 -4.52
N ASP A 66 6.53 -21.43 -4.94
CA ASP A 66 7.57 -22.28 -4.35
C ASP A 66 8.28 -21.62 -3.16
N THR A 67 8.27 -20.29 -3.08
CA THR A 67 9.04 -19.58 -2.05
C THR A 67 8.24 -19.34 -0.76
N PHE A 68 6.96 -19.00 -0.89
CA PHE A 68 6.14 -18.62 0.27
C PHE A 68 5.27 -19.77 0.76
N THR A 69 5.11 -19.85 2.08
CA THR A 69 4.12 -20.71 2.72
C THR A 69 2.71 -20.19 2.42
N PRO A 70 1.65 -20.97 2.71
CA PRO A 70 0.27 -20.47 2.60
C PRO A 70 0.02 -19.17 3.41
N LEU A 71 0.72 -19.00 4.54
CA LEU A 71 0.71 -17.76 5.32
C LEU A 71 1.39 -16.60 4.58
N GLY A 72 2.57 -16.83 3.99
CA GLY A 72 3.26 -15.84 3.18
C GLY A 72 2.45 -15.42 1.95
N GLN A 73 1.80 -16.38 1.28
CA GLN A 73 0.88 -16.13 0.17
C GLN A 73 -0.35 -15.33 0.61
N PHE A 74 -0.89 -15.59 1.81
CA PHE A 74 -1.96 -14.77 2.38
C PHE A 74 -1.52 -13.32 2.60
N PHE A 75 -0.32 -13.09 3.16
CA PHE A 75 0.21 -11.74 3.31
C PHE A 75 0.42 -11.05 1.96
N LEU A 76 0.96 -11.78 0.98
CA LEU A 76 1.13 -11.28 -0.38
C LEU A 76 -0.21 -10.89 -1.02
N GLY A 77 -1.24 -11.73 -0.90
CA GLY A 77 -2.59 -11.44 -1.35
C GLY A 77 -3.21 -10.22 -0.65
N ALA A 78 -2.99 -10.08 0.66
CA ALA A 78 -3.43 -8.91 1.42
C ALA A 78 -2.76 -7.62 0.93
N LEU A 79 -1.45 -7.66 0.63
CA LEU A 79 -0.71 -6.53 0.07
C LEU A 79 -1.24 -6.13 -1.31
N ILE A 80 -1.56 -7.11 -2.16
CA ILE A 80 -2.20 -6.88 -3.47
C ILE A 80 -3.57 -6.21 -3.28
N GLN A 81 -4.39 -6.68 -2.34
CA GLN A 81 -5.71 -6.10 -2.09
C GLN A 81 -5.63 -4.67 -1.56
N ILE A 82 -4.69 -4.41 -0.65
CA ILE A 82 -4.41 -3.07 -0.11
C ILE A 82 -3.96 -2.13 -1.25
N GLY A 83 -3.09 -2.62 -2.15
CA GLY A 83 -2.67 -1.89 -3.34
C GLY A 83 -3.81 -1.62 -4.32
N GLY A 84 -4.62 -2.63 -4.60
CA GLY A 84 -5.73 -2.62 -5.57
C GLY A 84 -6.93 -1.76 -5.14
N LEU A 85 -7.14 -1.58 -3.84
CA LEU A 85 -8.08 -0.57 -3.31
C LEU A 85 -7.64 0.86 -3.66
N GLY A 86 -6.41 1.06 -4.12
CA GLY A 86 -5.90 2.30 -4.67
C GLY A 86 -5.19 3.17 -3.63
N VAL A 87 -4.13 3.82 -4.09
CA VAL A 87 -3.30 4.79 -3.34
C VAL A 87 -4.15 5.86 -2.65
N THR A 88 -5.24 6.24 -3.30
CA THR A 88 -6.23 7.21 -2.83
C THR A 88 -7.10 6.68 -1.71
N ALA A 89 -7.63 5.46 -1.78
CA ALA A 89 -8.49 4.92 -0.73
C ALA A 89 -7.71 4.70 0.57
N VAL A 90 -6.49 4.17 0.49
CA VAL A 90 -5.62 3.99 1.66
C VAL A 90 -5.21 5.34 2.24
N GLY A 91 -4.80 6.30 1.40
CA GLY A 91 -4.45 7.65 1.83
C GLY A 91 -5.61 8.37 2.53
N VAL A 92 -6.83 8.23 2.00
CA VAL A 92 -8.06 8.79 2.59
C VAL A 92 -8.44 8.09 3.89
N GLY A 93 -8.33 6.76 3.95
CA GLY A 93 -8.59 5.97 5.14
C GLY A 93 -7.69 6.37 6.31
N VAL A 94 -6.40 6.59 6.07
CA VAL A 94 -5.45 7.08 7.09
C VAL A 94 -5.82 8.48 7.58
N ILE A 95 -6.19 9.39 6.66
CA ILE A 95 -6.62 10.76 7.03
C ILE A 95 -7.89 10.73 7.89
N LEU A 96 -8.85 9.87 7.55
CA LEU A 96 -10.10 9.69 8.30
C LEU A 96 -9.86 9.04 9.67
N ALA A 97 -9.04 7.99 9.75
CA ALA A 97 -8.71 7.29 11.00
C ALA A 97 -7.96 8.19 12.00
N MET A 98 -7.21 9.19 11.52
CA MET A 98 -6.54 10.18 12.36
C MET A 98 -7.50 11.25 12.95
N GLY A 99 -8.82 11.12 12.74
CA GLY A 99 -9.83 12.05 13.29
C GLY A 99 -9.73 13.48 12.73
N LYS A 100 -8.97 13.68 11.66
CA LYS A 100 -8.84 14.99 11.01
C LYS A 100 -10.11 15.26 10.20
N LYS A 101 -10.91 16.25 10.60
CA LYS A 101 -12.00 16.78 9.77
C LYS A 101 -11.43 17.18 8.42
N ILE A 102 -11.82 16.48 7.36
CA ILE A 102 -11.42 16.81 5.99
C ILE A 102 -12.04 18.17 5.65
N ASN A 103 -11.20 19.19 5.56
CA ASN A 103 -11.61 20.52 5.11
C ASN A 103 -12.01 20.45 3.62
N LEU A 104 -12.85 21.38 3.14
CA LEU A 104 -13.43 21.37 1.78
C LEU A 104 -12.38 21.17 0.67
N LYS A 105 -11.18 21.76 0.81
CA LYS A 105 -10.04 21.55 -0.10
C LYS A 105 -9.54 20.10 -0.15
N GLY A 106 -9.44 19.42 1.00
CA GLY A 106 -9.07 18.01 1.05
C GLY A 106 -10.13 17.12 0.41
N ARG A 107 -11.41 17.49 0.55
CA ARG A 107 -12.55 16.81 -0.07
C ARG A 107 -12.51 16.89 -1.59
N ASN A 108 -12.05 18.01 -2.16
CA ASN A 108 -11.89 18.17 -3.61
C ASN A 108 -10.72 17.35 -4.16
N ILE A 109 -9.57 17.31 -3.49
CA ILE A 109 -8.43 16.47 -3.90
C ILE A 109 -8.82 14.99 -3.92
N ILE A 110 -9.61 14.56 -2.93
CA ILE A 110 -10.13 13.20 -2.86
C ILE A 110 -11.11 12.91 -4.00
N ARG A 111 -12.00 13.87 -4.33
CA ARG A 111 -12.91 13.74 -5.48
C ARG A 111 -12.16 13.63 -6.79
N GLU A 112 -11.16 14.48 -7.01
CA GLU A 112 -10.32 14.47 -8.21
C GLU A 112 -9.51 13.16 -8.32
N ALA A 113 -8.93 12.71 -7.21
CA ALA A 113 -8.11 11.50 -7.19
C ALA A 113 -8.94 10.19 -7.18
N MET A 114 -10.22 10.24 -6.78
CA MET A 114 -11.21 9.17 -7.03
C MET A 114 -11.90 9.30 -8.39
N ASN A 115 -11.51 10.27 -9.23
CA ASN A 115 -12.14 10.55 -10.51
C ASN A 115 -13.68 10.77 -10.40
N LEU A 116 -14.13 11.26 -9.24
CA LEU A 116 -15.53 11.58 -8.95
C LEU A 116 -15.94 12.96 -9.49
N ASP A 117 -14.99 13.73 -10.05
CA ASP A 117 -15.30 14.79 -11.01
C ASP A 117 -15.37 14.19 -12.43
N SER A 118 -16.05 13.06 -12.56
CA SER A 118 -16.59 12.68 -13.85
C SER A 118 -17.70 13.68 -14.10
N GLY A 119 -17.40 14.66 -14.94
CA GLY A 119 -18.31 15.72 -15.32
C GLY A 119 -19.73 15.20 -15.47
N LYS A 120 -20.65 16.02 -14.95
CA LYS A 120 -22.03 16.12 -15.40
C LYS A 120 -22.21 15.43 -16.75
N GLY A 121 -23.22 14.57 -16.84
CA GLY A 121 -23.84 14.24 -18.12
C GLY A 121 -24.34 15.52 -18.80
N THR A 122 -23.43 16.21 -19.47
CA THR A 122 -23.67 17.24 -20.46
C THR A 122 -23.04 16.73 -21.76
N VAL A 123 -23.71 15.74 -22.34
CA VAL A 123 -23.97 15.72 -23.77
C VAL A 123 -25.46 15.83 -23.96
#